data_AF-A0A3N5XTJ0-F1
#
_entry.id   AF-A0A3N5XTJ0-F1
#
_cell.length_a   1.000
_cell.length_b   1.000
_cell.length_c   1.000
_cell.angle_alpha   90.00
_cell.angle_beta   90.00
_cell.angle_gamma   90.00
#
_symmetry.space_group_name_H-M   'P 1'
#
loop_
_entity.id
_entity.type
_entity.pdbx_description
1 polymer ?
#
loop_
_entity_poly.entity_id
_entity_poly.type
_entity_poly.pdbx_seq_one_letter_code
_entity_poly.pdbx_strand_id
1 'polypeptide(L)'
;LFFASVGMLLEPSHLLTHWREVAVLALGVAAAKGAIFWGITRAFGYRNVVPLASALALFQVGEFSFVLAGAGLASGAITRDLYTLVLNTAIITMVLTPLVSGLTTPIYAAITRRRAREPVQTINVVERSLDDHVIVAGAGRVGTGIAQVLRRLDLPFVLIELDHRRIDAARAEGLPIVFGDAAQPAVLDGAGISRARLLLVTTPDLPTARSMVGHARQVNPGIDVVVRAEGKTAIAALREIGVAEVVQPELEASLEMTRQALLHLRMPALDIVQLTDRLRLENYAPPDQKPANPNQPADKLH
;
A
#
# COMPACT_ATOMS: atom_id res chain seq x y z
N LEU A 1 10.46 23.53 24.22
CA LEU A 1 10.31 24.94 24.62
C LEU A 1 9.39 25.70 23.68
N PHE A 2 9.66 25.76 22.36
CA PHE A 2 8.82 26.47 21.37
C PHE A 2 7.30 26.23 21.51
N PHE A 3 6.84 24.98 21.47
CA PHE A 3 5.40 24.66 21.57
C PHE A 3 4.77 25.01 22.93
N ALA A 4 5.53 24.90 24.02
CA ALA A 4 5.08 25.31 25.34
C ALA A 4 4.96 26.85 25.43
N SER A 5 5.92 27.58 24.85
CA SER A 5 5.89 29.04 24.78
C SER A 5 4.78 29.57 23.88
N VAL A 6 4.55 28.94 22.73
CA VAL A 6 3.46 29.29 21.80
C VAL A 6 2.09 29.00 22.42
N GLY A 7 1.95 27.90 23.17
CA GLY A 7 0.74 27.62 23.92
C GLY A 7 0.41 28.66 25.00
N MET A 8 1.43 29.33 25.57
CA MET A 8 1.24 30.42 26.53
C MET A 8 0.83 31.75 25.88
N LEU A 9 1.05 31.90 24.57
CA LEU A 9 0.62 33.06 23.80
C LEU A 9 -0.84 32.93 23.32
N LEU A 10 -1.46 31.76 23.49
CA LEU A 10 -2.88 31.55 23.23
C LEU A 10 -3.70 32.39 24.22
N GLU A 11 -4.60 33.22 23.71
CA GLU A 11 -5.55 34.00 24.53
C GLU A 11 -6.94 33.35 24.46
N PRO A 12 -7.35 32.53 25.44
CA PRO A 12 -8.59 31.74 25.35
C PRO A 12 -9.84 32.62 25.34
N SER A 13 -9.80 33.76 26.03
CA SER A 13 -10.89 34.74 26.04
C SER A 13 -11.12 35.36 24.66
N HIS A 14 -10.04 35.70 23.95
CA HIS A 14 -10.10 36.23 22.58
C HIS A 14 -10.59 35.16 21.61
N LEU A 15 -10.10 33.93 21.74
CA LEU A 15 -10.52 32.77 20.94
C LEU A 15 -12.03 32.50 21.07
N LEU A 16 -12.58 32.53 22.28
CA LEU A 16 -14.01 32.30 22.51
C LEU A 16 -14.88 33.42 21.95
N THR A 17 -14.38 34.65 21.92
CA THR A 17 -15.11 35.81 21.38
C THR A 17 -15.09 35.81 19.84
N HIS A 18 -13.95 35.47 19.23
CA HIS A 18 -13.73 35.49 17.78
C HIS A 18 -13.69 34.09 17.15
N TRP A 19 -14.32 33.09 17.79
CA TRP A 19 -14.22 31.69 17.36
C TRP A 19 -14.66 31.46 15.92
N ARG A 20 -15.61 32.28 15.43
CA ARG A 20 -16.10 32.24 14.05
C ARG A 20 -15.04 32.67 13.05
N GLU A 21 -14.34 33.77 13.33
CA GLU A 21 -13.28 34.29 12.47
C GLU A 21 -12.11 33.33 12.42
N VAL A 22 -11.70 32.80 13.57
CA VAL A 22 -10.66 31.77 13.68
C VAL A 22 -11.04 30.52 12.89
N ALA A 23 -12.29 30.05 13.00
CA ALA A 23 -12.74 28.88 12.26
C ALA A 23 -12.75 29.11 10.73
N VAL A 24 -13.21 30.28 10.27
CA VAL A 24 -13.22 30.64 8.85
C VAL A 24 -11.79 30.73 8.30
N LEU A 25 -10.89 31.40 9.01
CA LEU A 25 -9.48 31.50 8.64
C LEU A 25 -8.79 30.12 8.61
N ALA A 26 -8.98 29.31 9.65
CA ALA A 26 -8.42 27.97 9.73
C ALA A 26 -8.90 27.08 8.57
N LEU A 27 -10.20 27.06 8.30
CA LEU A 27 -10.79 26.30 7.20
C LEU A 27 -10.34 26.81 5.83
N GLY A 28 -10.26 28.13 5.66
CA GLY A 28 -9.80 28.75 4.42
C GLY A 28 -8.35 28.39 4.10
N VAL A 29 -7.45 28.52 5.07
CA VAL A 29 -6.04 28.13 4.91
C VAL A 29 -5.91 26.63 4.68
N ALA A 30 -6.65 25.82 5.43
CA ALA A 30 -6.65 24.36 5.29
C ALA A 30 -7.09 23.93 3.89
N ALA A 31 -8.19 24.49 3.39
CA ALA A 31 -8.73 24.18 2.06
C ALA A 31 -7.79 24.63 0.95
N ALA A 32 -7.24 25.85 1.03
CA ALA A 32 -6.33 26.39 0.03
C ALA A 32 -5.02 25.57 -0.04
N LYS A 33 -4.35 25.33 1.09
CA LYS A 33 -3.14 24.50 1.14
C LYS A 33 -3.43 23.06 0.73
N GLY A 34 -4.53 22.49 1.24
CA GLY A 34 -4.95 21.14 0.90
C GLY A 34 -5.13 20.98 -0.61
N ALA A 35 -5.80 21.93 -1.26
CA ALA A 35 -5.98 21.94 -2.72
C ALA A 35 -4.64 22.04 -3.47
N ILE A 36 -3.70 22.87 -3.00
CA ILE A 36 -2.36 23.00 -3.59
C ILE A 36 -1.60 21.66 -3.51
N PHE A 37 -1.48 21.08 -2.32
CA PHE A 37 -0.75 19.81 -2.14
C PHE A 37 -1.43 18.65 -2.87
N TRP A 38 -2.76 18.59 -2.85
CA TRP A 38 -3.53 17.63 -3.63
C TRP A 38 -3.27 17.79 -5.14
N GLY A 39 -3.28 19.03 -5.64
CA GLY A 39 -3.03 19.33 -7.05
C GLY A 39 -1.61 18.95 -7.49
N ILE A 40 -0.61 19.33 -6.70
CA ILE A 40 0.81 19.01 -6.96
C ILE A 40 1.01 17.49 -7.00
N THR A 41 0.63 16.79 -5.94
CA THR A 41 0.81 15.32 -5.87
C THR A 41 0.08 14.60 -7.00
N ARG A 42 -1.09 15.10 -7.41
CA ARG A 42 -1.81 14.57 -8.58
C ARG A 42 -1.08 14.85 -9.90
N ALA A 43 -0.47 16.03 -10.06
CA ALA A 43 0.34 16.37 -11.23
C ALA A 43 1.58 15.47 -11.36
N PHE A 44 2.19 15.07 -10.24
CA PHE A 44 3.26 14.06 -10.20
C PHE A 44 2.79 12.61 -10.45
N GLY A 45 1.51 12.40 -10.75
CA GLY A 45 0.97 11.11 -11.16
C GLY A 45 0.50 10.21 -10.02
N TYR A 46 0.53 10.67 -8.77
CA TYR A 46 -0.05 9.93 -7.65
C TYR A 46 -1.59 10.01 -7.70
N ARG A 47 -2.25 8.85 -7.77
CA ARG A 47 -3.73 8.74 -7.84
C ARG A 47 -4.37 7.99 -6.66
N ASN A 48 -3.57 7.52 -5.72
CA ASN A 48 -3.99 6.67 -4.60
C ASN A 48 -4.30 7.51 -3.35
N VAL A 49 -4.10 6.96 -2.15
CA VAL A 49 -4.27 7.70 -0.87
C VAL A 49 -3.31 8.90 -0.73
N VAL A 50 -2.21 8.92 -1.49
CA VAL A 50 -1.13 9.90 -1.37
C VAL A 50 -1.58 11.35 -1.51
N PRO A 51 -2.35 11.79 -2.53
CA PRO A 51 -2.81 13.18 -2.62
C PRO A 51 -3.71 13.60 -1.46
N LEU A 52 -4.54 12.69 -0.95
CA LEU A 52 -5.40 12.96 0.20
C LEU A 52 -4.58 13.02 1.50
N ALA A 53 -3.65 12.10 1.69
CA ALA A 53 -2.74 12.07 2.84
C ALA A 53 -1.89 13.33 2.90
N SER A 54 -1.30 13.75 1.77
CA SER A 54 -0.51 14.98 1.71
C SER A 54 -1.36 16.23 1.99
N ALA A 55 -2.59 16.29 1.48
CA ALA A 55 -3.49 17.40 1.76
C ALA A 55 -3.86 17.48 3.25
N LEU A 56 -4.19 16.36 3.88
CA LEU A 56 -4.62 16.29 5.29
C LEU A 56 -3.45 16.33 6.30
N ALA A 57 -2.23 16.01 5.88
CA ALA A 57 -1.04 16.11 6.72
C ALA A 57 -0.41 17.50 6.70
N LEU A 58 -0.54 18.24 5.58
CA LEU A 58 0.17 19.51 5.34
C LEU A 58 -0.73 20.74 5.32
N PHE A 59 -2.00 20.62 5.72
CA PHE A 59 -2.94 21.74 5.74
C PHE A 59 -2.61 22.81 6.80
N GLN A 60 -1.84 22.45 7.85
CA GLN A 60 -1.60 23.32 9.00
C GLN A 60 -0.86 24.61 8.64
N VAL A 61 -1.05 25.64 9.46
CA VAL A 61 -0.29 26.88 9.35
C VAL A 61 1.18 26.60 9.71
N GLY A 62 2.11 27.12 8.90
CA GLY A 62 3.55 26.90 9.13
C GLY A 62 4.09 27.81 10.23
N GLU A 63 5.10 27.33 10.96
CA GLU A 63 5.71 28.05 12.09
C GLU A 63 6.31 29.42 11.71
N PHE A 64 6.74 29.58 10.46
CA PHE A 64 7.21 30.86 9.92
C PHE A 64 6.16 31.96 9.96
N SER A 65 4.87 31.61 10.02
CA SER A 65 3.77 32.58 10.14
C SER A 65 3.84 33.34 11.47
N PHE A 66 4.35 32.73 12.54
CA PHE A 66 4.54 33.39 13.84
C PHE A 66 5.62 34.48 13.77
N VAL A 67 6.72 34.18 13.08
CA VAL A 67 7.80 35.14 12.86
C VAL A 67 7.33 36.31 12.01
N LEU A 68 6.58 36.02 10.95
CA LEU A 68 6.04 37.05 10.05
C LEU A 68 4.99 37.94 10.75
N ALA A 69 4.08 37.34 11.53
CA ALA A 69 3.11 38.09 12.31
C ALA A 69 3.78 38.98 13.37
N GLY A 70 4.81 38.46 14.05
CA GLY A 70 5.59 39.24 15.01
C GLY A 70 6.31 40.42 14.36
N ALA A 71 6.94 40.22 13.20
CA ALA A 71 7.57 41.28 12.43
C ALA A 71 6.54 42.33 11.92
N GLY A 72 5.36 41.89 11.51
CA GLY A 72 4.26 42.77 11.12
C GLY A 72 3.78 43.65 12.28
N LEU A 73 3.67 43.08 13.48
CA LEU A 73 3.28 43.84 14.67
C LEU A 73 4.35 44.84 15.08
N ALA A 74 5.63 44.43 15.03
CA ALA A 74 6.76 45.29 15.38
C ALA A 74 6.93 46.48 14.42
N SER A 75 6.60 46.29 13.13
CA SER A 75 6.63 47.34 12.12
C SER A 75 5.36 48.21 12.09
N GLY A 76 4.33 47.86 12.87
CA GLY A 76 3.02 48.53 12.83
C GLY A 76 2.19 48.20 11.58
N ALA A 77 2.62 47.26 10.75
CA ALA A 77 1.92 46.83 9.55
C ALA A 77 0.63 46.05 9.85
N ILE A 78 0.55 45.40 11.02
CA ILE A 78 -0.66 44.74 11.50
C ILE A 78 -1.03 45.19 12.92
N THR A 79 -2.32 45.12 13.24
CA THR A 79 -2.81 45.40 14.58
C THR A 79 -2.52 44.24 15.53
N ARG A 80 -2.52 44.53 16.84
CA ARG A 80 -2.43 43.49 17.89
C ARG A 80 -3.56 42.46 17.77
N ASP A 81 -4.74 42.91 17.39
CA ASP A 81 -5.91 42.05 17.20
C ASP A 81 -5.70 41.03 16.07
N LEU A 82 -5.18 41.48 14.91
CA LEU A 82 -4.84 40.60 13.80
C LEU A 82 -3.69 39.65 14.15
N TYR A 83 -2.71 40.11 14.92
CA TYR A 83 -1.63 39.26 15.44
C TYR A 83 -2.18 38.11 16.30
N THR A 84 -3.04 38.42 17.27
CA THR A 84 -3.68 37.42 18.15
C THR A 84 -4.56 36.46 17.34
N LEU A 85 -5.28 36.96 16.34
CA LEU A 85 -6.12 36.14 15.45
C LEU A 85 -5.30 35.13 14.62
N VAL A 86 -4.18 35.56 14.03
CA VAL A 86 -3.27 34.69 13.27
C VAL A 86 -2.64 33.64 14.17
N LEU A 87 -2.22 34.04 15.38
CA LEU A 87 -1.60 33.14 16.35
C LEU A 87 -2.58 32.06 16.83
N ASN A 88 -3.78 32.47 17.23
CA ASN A 88 -4.85 31.56 17.65
C ASN A 88 -5.21 30.57 16.53
N THR A 89 -5.34 31.05 15.29
CA THR A 89 -5.60 30.21 14.11
C THR A 89 -4.50 29.17 13.91
N ALA A 90 -3.23 29.59 13.96
CA ALA A 90 -2.10 28.69 13.75
C ALA A 90 -2.03 27.59 14.82
N ILE A 91 -2.21 27.95 16.10
CA ILE A 91 -2.20 27.00 17.22
C ILE A 91 -3.34 25.99 17.08
N ILE A 92 -4.56 26.45 16.80
CA ILE A 92 -5.72 25.57 16.61
C ILE A 92 -5.49 24.61 15.45
N THR A 93 -4.96 25.09 14.31
CA THR A 93 -4.67 24.19 13.18
C THR A 93 -3.64 23.12 13.57
N MET A 94 -2.58 23.49 14.30
CA MET A 94 -1.54 22.56 14.73
C MET A 94 -2.07 21.47 15.68
N VAL A 95 -2.94 21.86 16.63
CA VAL A 95 -3.60 20.92 17.54
C VAL A 95 -4.55 19.98 16.80
N LEU A 96 -5.25 20.48 15.77
CA LEU A 96 -6.15 19.69 14.95
C LEU A 96 -5.43 18.78 13.94
N THR A 97 -4.19 19.09 13.55
CA THR A 97 -3.43 18.32 12.56
C THR A 97 -3.38 16.81 12.82
N PRO A 98 -2.98 16.31 14.01
CA PRO A 98 -2.92 14.87 14.25
C PRO A 98 -4.30 14.19 14.14
N LEU A 99 -5.37 14.88 14.54
CA LEU A 99 -6.74 14.36 14.41
C LEU A 99 -7.16 14.27 12.94
N VAL A 100 -6.95 15.35 12.18
CA VAL A 100 -7.33 15.44 10.77
C VAL A 100 -6.49 14.51 9.90
N SER A 101 -5.18 14.40 10.17
CA SER A 101 -4.27 13.47 9.49
C SER A 101 -4.65 12.01 9.76
N GLY A 102 -5.05 11.69 11.00
CA GLY A 102 -5.57 10.37 11.36
C GLY A 102 -6.86 9.98 10.62
N LEU A 103 -7.64 10.96 10.15
CA LEU A 103 -8.84 10.72 9.34
C LEU A 103 -8.53 10.35 7.88
N THR A 104 -7.28 10.40 7.43
CA THR A 104 -6.89 10.04 6.06
C THR A 104 -7.38 8.65 5.68
N THR A 105 -7.13 7.65 6.52
CA THR A 105 -7.52 6.25 6.26
C THR A 105 -9.04 6.06 6.19
N PRO A 106 -9.85 6.49 7.18
CA PRO A 106 -11.31 6.33 7.11
C PRO A 106 -11.94 7.16 5.99
N ILE A 107 -11.46 8.38 5.71
CA ILE A 107 -11.97 9.20 4.59
C ILE A 107 -11.65 8.54 3.26
N TYR A 108 -10.41 8.06 3.07
CA TYR A 108 -10.03 7.35 1.86
C TYR A 108 -10.88 6.09 1.67
N ALA A 109 -11.10 5.31 2.72
CA ALA A 109 -11.94 4.13 2.67
C ALA A 109 -13.41 4.46 2.36
N ALA A 110 -13.95 5.57 2.87
CA ALA A 110 -15.32 6.02 2.59
C ALA A 110 -15.48 6.54 1.15
N ILE A 111 -14.53 7.32 0.63
CA ILE A 111 -14.51 7.79 -0.75
C ILE A 111 -14.38 6.61 -1.72
N THR A 112 -13.51 5.66 -1.41
CA THR A 112 -13.32 4.45 -2.21
C THR A 112 -14.55 3.54 -2.14
N ARG A 113 -15.21 3.40 -0.99
CA ARG A 113 -16.51 2.70 -0.87
C ARG A 113 -17.63 3.36 -1.66
N ARG A 114 -17.67 4.69 -1.73
CA ARG A 114 -18.65 5.41 -2.56
C ARG A 114 -18.36 5.27 -4.06
N ARG A 115 -17.09 5.15 -4.46
CA ARG A 115 -16.70 4.80 -5.84
C ARG A 115 -16.91 3.33 -6.17
N ALA A 116 -16.78 2.43 -5.19
CA ALA A 116 -17.08 0.99 -5.32
C ALA A 116 -18.59 0.69 -5.45
N ARG A 117 -19.46 1.72 -5.43
CA ARG A 117 -20.87 1.60 -5.82
C ARG A 117 -21.09 1.76 -7.32
N GLU A 118 -20.07 2.07 -8.11
CA GLU A 118 -20.14 1.75 -9.54
C GLU A 118 -20.18 0.22 -9.65
N PRO A 119 -21.11 -0.34 -10.45
CA PRO A 119 -21.16 -1.79 -10.65
C PRO A 119 -19.77 -2.24 -11.05
N VAL A 120 -19.29 -3.31 -10.42
CA VAL A 120 -18.06 -4.01 -10.83
C VAL A 120 -18.12 -4.11 -12.35
N GLN A 121 -17.36 -3.26 -13.04
CA GLN A 121 -17.32 -3.27 -14.49
C GLN A 121 -16.53 -4.51 -14.87
N THR A 122 -17.21 -5.66 -14.89
CA THR A 122 -16.79 -6.92 -15.52
C THR A 122 -16.81 -6.74 -17.04
N ILE A 123 -16.18 -5.68 -17.53
CA ILE A 123 -16.05 -5.42 -18.95
C ILE A 123 -14.79 -6.17 -19.38
N ASN A 124 -15.00 -7.40 -19.86
CA ASN A 124 -14.08 -8.38 -20.46
C ASN A 124 -13.99 -9.74 -19.74
N VAL A 125 -14.81 -10.02 -18.73
CA VAL A 125 -15.14 -11.43 -18.45
C VAL A 125 -16.16 -11.81 -19.51
N VAL A 126 -15.68 -12.30 -20.66
CA VAL A 126 -16.51 -12.99 -21.65
C VAL A 126 -17.44 -13.92 -20.88
N GLU A 127 -18.72 -13.96 -21.24
CA GLU A 127 -19.84 -14.70 -20.65
C GLU A 127 -19.62 -16.22 -20.43
N ARG A 128 -18.38 -16.72 -20.52
CA ARG A 128 -17.98 -18.01 -19.97
C ARG A 128 -18.14 -17.97 -18.46
N SER A 129 -18.88 -18.94 -17.94
CA SER A 129 -18.88 -19.22 -16.52
C SER A 129 -17.43 -19.43 -16.08
N LEU A 130 -16.95 -18.54 -15.20
CA LEU A 130 -15.65 -18.69 -14.56
C LEU A 130 -15.77 -19.84 -13.57
N ASP A 131 -15.39 -21.03 -14.03
CA ASP A 131 -15.31 -22.29 -13.31
C ASP A 131 -13.93 -22.91 -13.56
N ASP A 132 -13.35 -23.54 -12.54
CA ASP A 132 -12.04 -24.22 -12.62
C ASP A 132 -10.91 -23.32 -13.17
N HIS A 133 -10.96 -22.03 -12.82
CA HIS A 133 -10.03 -21.00 -13.29
C HIS A 133 -9.05 -20.54 -12.21
N VAL A 134 -8.04 -19.79 -12.64
CA VAL A 134 -7.05 -19.15 -11.77
C VAL A 134 -7.43 -17.69 -11.53
N ILE A 135 -7.44 -17.25 -10.27
CA ILE A 135 -7.59 -15.84 -9.92
C ILE A 135 -6.20 -15.26 -9.66
N VAL A 136 -5.83 -14.22 -10.38
CA VAL A 136 -4.56 -13.51 -10.20
C VAL A 136 -4.84 -12.14 -9.57
N ALA A 137 -4.61 -12.02 -8.27
CA ALA A 137 -4.78 -10.78 -7.52
C ALA A 137 -3.56 -9.87 -7.72
N GLY A 138 -3.75 -8.81 -8.51
CA GLY A 138 -2.76 -7.82 -8.91
C GLY A 138 -2.31 -8.00 -10.37
N ALA A 139 -2.36 -6.92 -11.17
CA ALA A 139 -1.86 -6.87 -12.55
C ALA A 139 -0.56 -6.04 -12.64
N GLY A 140 0.32 -6.21 -11.65
CA GLY A 140 1.67 -5.65 -11.66
C GLY A 140 2.65 -6.51 -12.45
N ARG A 141 3.96 -6.23 -12.32
CA ARG A 141 5.03 -6.95 -13.02
C ARG A 141 4.93 -8.49 -12.91
N VAL A 142 4.69 -9.00 -11.69
CA VAL A 142 4.58 -10.44 -11.44
C VAL A 142 3.26 -10.99 -12.00
N GLY A 143 2.13 -10.37 -11.65
CA GLY A 143 0.80 -10.83 -12.07
C GLY A 143 0.59 -10.81 -13.58
N THR A 144 1.03 -9.77 -14.28
CA THR A 144 0.95 -9.71 -15.76
C THR A 144 1.84 -10.77 -16.41
N GLY A 145 3.05 -11.01 -15.88
CA GLY A 145 3.92 -12.08 -16.36
C GLY A 145 3.28 -13.46 -16.22
N ILE A 146 2.66 -13.74 -15.07
CA ILE A 146 1.89 -14.96 -14.83
C ILE A 146 0.71 -15.07 -15.81
N ALA A 147 -0.09 -14.00 -15.95
CA ALA A 147 -1.24 -13.99 -16.85
C ALA A 147 -0.87 -14.26 -18.32
N GLN A 148 0.26 -13.72 -18.77
CA GLN A 148 0.78 -14.00 -20.11
C GLN A 148 1.14 -15.48 -20.30
N VAL A 149 1.73 -16.12 -19.28
CA VAL A 149 2.01 -17.57 -19.32
C VAL A 149 0.72 -18.38 -19.32
N LEU A 150 -0.23 -18.07 -18.43
CA LEU A 150 -1.52 -18.76 -18.36
C LEU A 150 -2.28 -18.67 -19.69
N ARG A 151 -2.28 -17.49 -20.32
CA ARG A 151 -2.87 -17.30 -21.65
C ARG A 151 -2.19 -18.14 -22.73
N ARG A 152 -0.86 -18.22 -22.73
CA ARG A 152 -0.10 -19.03 -23.71
C ARG A 152 -0.41 -20.53 -23.57
N LEU A 153 -0.75 -20.97 -22.36
CA LEU A 153 -1.12 -22.35 -22.05
C LEU A 153 -2.64 -22.61 -22.19
N ASP A 154 -3.42 -21.63 -22.65
CA ASP A 154 -4.89 -21.69 -22.73
C ASP A 154 -5.58 -22.10 -21.42
N LEU A 155 -4.97 -21.72 -20.28
CA LEU A 155 -5.54 -21.97 -18.96
C LEU A 155 -6.54 -20.85 -18.62
N PRO A 156 -7.76 -21.16 -18.14
CA PRO A 156 -8.73 -20.14 -17.74
C PRO A 156 -8.21 -19.33 -16.55
N PHE A 157 -8.24 -18.00 -16.64
CA PHE A 157 -7.86 -17.12 -15.54
C PHE A 157 -8.58 -15.78 -15.58
N VAL A 158 -8.52 -15.03 -14.47
CA VAL A 158 -8.96 -13.65 -14.38
C VAL A 158 -7.98 -12.84 -13.50
N LEU A 159 -7.60 -11.66 -13.98
CA LEU A 159 -6.83 -10.69 -13.20
C LEU A 159 -7.76 -9.80 -12.38
N ILE A 160 -7.34 -9.38 -11.20
CA ILE A 160 -8.00 -8.33 -10.40
C ILE A 160 -7.00 -7.21 -10.17
N GLU A 161 -7.37 -5.97 -10.47
CA GLU A 161 -6.50 -4.81 -10.28
C GLU A 161 -7.28 -3.54 -9.92
N LEU A 162 -6.65 -2.67 -9.12
CA LEU A 162 -7.21 -1.41 -8.66
C LEU A 162 -6.64 -0.20 -9.44
N ASP A 163 -5.42 -0.31 -9.98
CA ASP A 163 -4.82 0.75 -10.80
C ASP A 163 -5.40 0.75 -12.22
N HIS A 164 -6.12 1.81 -12.57
CA HIS A 164 -6.75 1.97 -13.89
C HIS A 164 -5.74 1.91 -15.04
N ARG A 165 -4.50 2.42 -14.86
CA ARG A 165 -3.49 2.37 -15.92
C ARG A 165 -3.09 0.94 -16.26
N ARG A 166 -2.99 0.08 -15.24
CA ARG A 166 -2.65 -1.34 -15.43
C ARG A 166 -3.80 -2.11 -16.05
N ILE A 167 -5.04 -1.71 -15.75
CA ILE A 167 -6.23 -2.27 -16.38
C ILE A 167 -6.26 -1.93 -17.85
N ASP A 168 -6.04 -0.66 -18.21
CA ASP A 168 -5.98 -0.25 -19.61
C ASP A 168 -4.89 -1.00 -20.37
N ALA A 169 -3.71 -1.17 -19.76
CA ALA A 169 -2.62 -1.96 -20.33
C ALA A 169 -2.98 -3.44 -20.51
N ALA A 170 -3.52 -4.10 -19.48
CA ALA A 170 -3.94 -5.51 -19.55
C ALA A 170 -5.07 -5.72 -20.58
N ARG A 171 -5.99 -4.75 -20.69
CA ARG A 171 -7.06 -4.75 -21.71
C ARG A 171 -6.51 -4.57 -23.12
N ALA A 172 -5.54 -3.68 -23.33
CA ALA A 172 -4.87 -3.52 -24.61
C ALA A 172 -4.14 -4.81 -25.03
N GLU A 173 -3.64 -5.58 -24.07
CA GLU A 173 -3.09 -6.91 -24.31
C GLU A 173 -4.17 -7.99 -24.52
N GLY A 174 -5.45 -7.72 -24.24
CA GLY A 174 -6.54 -8.69 -24.35
C GLY A 174 -6.57 -9.72 -23.20
N LEU A 175 -6.08 -9.35 -22.02
CA LEU A 175 -6.13 -10.19 -20.82
C LEU A 175 -7.49 -10.04 -20.11
N PRO A 176 -8.09 -11.13 -19.61
CA PRO A 176 -9.31 -11.08 -18.80
C PRO A 176 -9.00 -10.40 -17.46
N ILE A 177 -9.64 -9.26 -17.20
CA ILE A 177 -9.35 -8.44 -16.01
C ILE A 177 -10.61 -7.79 -15.44
N VAL A 178 -10.68 -7.77 -14.11
CA VAL A 178 -11.72 -7.15 -13.30
C VAL A 178 -11.12 -5.95 -12.57
N PHE A 179 -11.83 -4.83 -12.62
CA PHE A 179 -11.52 -3.67 -11.79
C PHE A 179 -12.03 -3.90 -10.37
N GLY A 180 -11.13 -3.85 -9.39
CA GLY A 180 -11.51 -3.98 -7.99
C GLY A 180 -10.32 -4.17 -7.07
N ASP A 181 -10.59 -3.98 -5.78
CA ASP A 181 -9.65 -4.32 -4.73
C ASP A 181 -9.84 -5.79 -4.34
N ALA A 182 -8.86 -6.63 -4.67
CA ALA A 182 -8.90 -8.05 -4.37
C ALA A 182 -8.99 -8.36 -2.87
N ALA A 183 -8.61 -7.42 -1.98
CA ALA A 183 -8.79 -7.59 -0.54
C ALA A 183 -10.27 -7.58 -0.11
N GLN A 184 -11.17 -7.07 -0.96
CA GLN A 184 -12.59 -6.98 -0.68
C GLN A 184 -13.30 -8.30 -1.04
N PRO A 185 -14.00 -8.95 -0.09
CA PRO A 185 -14.76 -10.19 -0.31
C PRO A 185 -15.62 -10.16 -1.58
N ALA A 186 -16.40 -9.10 -1.76
CA ALA A 186 -17.31 -8.95 -2.89
C ALA A 186 -16.61 -8.98 -4.27
N VAL A 187 -15.35 -8.52 -4.34
CA VAL A 187 -14.57 -8.54 -5.58
C VAL A 187 -14.06 -9.94 -5.87
N LEU A 188 -13.57 -10.67 -4.86
CA LEU A 188 -13.18 -12.07 -5.00
C LEU A 188 -14.38 -12.98 -5.33
N ASP A 189 -15.53 -12.72 -4.70
CA ASP A 189 -16.78 -13.43 -4.97
C ASP A 189 -17.26 -13.18 -6.41
N GLY A 190 -17.21 -11.92 -6.85
CA GLY A 190 -17.51 -11.55 -8.24
C GLY A 190 -16.53 -12.15 -9.26
N ALA A 191 -15.29 -12.41 -8.84
CA ALA A 191 -14.28 -13.13 -9.64
C ALA A 191 -14.43 -14.66 -9.57
N GLY A 192 -15.43 -15.19 -8.86
CA GLY A 192 -15.75 -16.61 -8.80
C GLY A 192 -14.86 -17.43 -7.87
N ILE A 193 -14.38 -16.85 -6.76
CA ILE A 193 -13.48 -17.55 -5.81
C ILE A 193 -14.02 -18.89 -5.31
N SER A 194 -15.34 -19.03 -5.19
CA SER A 194 -16.02 -20.27 -4.80
C SER A 194 -15.83 -21.43 -5.79
N ARG A 195 -15.50 -21.13 -7.05
CA ARG A 195 -15.34 -22.11 -8.14
C ARG A 195 -13.95 -22.07 -8.76
N ALA A 196 -13.06 -21.23 -8.24
CA ALA A 196 -11.68 -21.12 -8.68
C ALA A 196 -10.86 -22.30 -8.16
N ARG A 197 -9.90 -22.77 -8.99
CA ARG A 197 -8.96 -23.82 -8.60
C ARG A 197 -7.76 -23.28 -7.83
N LEU A 198 -7.33 -22.07 -8.16
CA LEU A 198 -6.09 -21.50 -7.65
C LEU A 198 -6.22 -19.99 -7.46
N LEU A 199 -5.78 -19.50 -6.30
CA LEU A 199 -5.59 -18.08 -6.04
C LEU A 199 -4.10 -17.73 -6.04
N LEU A 200 -3.69 -16.85 -6.95
CA LEU A 200 -2.36 -16.27 -7.02
C LEU A 200 -2.39 -14.86 -6.44
N VAL A 201 -1.82 -14.69 -5.24
CA VAL A 201 -1.69 -13.38 -4.60
C VAL A 201 -0.36 -12.76 -4.99
N THR A 202 -0.37 -11.74 -5.85
CA THR A 202 0.87 -11.12 -6.37
C THR A 202 1.17 -9.75 -5.75
N THR A 203 0.29 -9.28 -4.86
CA THR A 203 0.48 -8.06 -4.06
C THR A 203 1.47 -8.33 -2.92
N PRO A 204 2.47 -7.45 -2.70
CA PRO A 204 3.47 -7.66 -1.65
C PRO A 204 2.97 -7.37 -0.23
N ASP A 205 1.83 -6.68 -0.08
CA ASP A 205 1.29 -6.26 1.22
C ASP A 205 0.74 -7.45 2.02
N LEU A 206 1.38 -7.74 3.17
CA LEU A 206 1.04 -8.88 4.02
C LEU A 206 -0.39 -8.83 4.59
N PRO A 207 -0.89 -7.70 5.15
CA PRO A 207 -2.27 -7.60 5.60
C PRO A 207 -3.29 -7.92 4.49
N THR A 208 -3.08 -7.37 3.30
CA THR A 208 -3.94 -7.61 2.13
C THR A 208 -3.90 -9.08 1.72
N ALA A 209 -2.70 -9.69 1.66
CA ALA A 209 -2.54 -11.11 1.36
C ALA A 209 -3.29 -11.99 2.37
N ARG A 210 -3.12 -11.74 3.69
CA ARG A 210 -3.83 -12.48 4.74
C ARG A 210 -5.34 -12.38 4.61
N SER A 211 -5.87 -11.19 4.31
CA SER A 211 -7.30 -10.97 4.09
C SER A 211 -7.84 -11.82 2.93
N MET A 212 -7.14 -11.81 1.80
CA MET A 212 -7.52 -12.59 0.62
C MET A 212 -7.48 -14.10 0.88
N VAL A 213 -6.41 -14.60 1.48
CA VAL A 213 -6.27 -16.03 1.82
C VAL A 213 -7.37 -16.47 2.80
N GLY A 214 -7.64 -15.65 3.83
CA GLY A 214 -8.68 -15.93 4.82
C GLY A 214 -10.07 -16.05 4.18
N HIS A 215 -10.46 -15.06 3.37
CA HIS A 215 -11.74 -15.09 2.65
C HIS A 215 -11.83 -16.24 1.66
N ALA A 216 -10.77 -16.46 0.86
CA ALA A 216 -10.74 -17.51 -0.13
C ALA A 216 -10.96 -18.89 0.48
N ARG A 217 -10.32 -19.19 1.62
CA ARG A 217 -10.51 -20.47 2.32
C ARG A 217 -11.85 -20.59 3.04
N GLN A 218 -12.42 -19.47 3.47
CA GLN A 218 -13.76 -19.46 4.05
C GLN A 218 -14.81 -19.84 3.00
N VAL A 219 -14.68 -19.34 1.78
CA VAL A 219 -15.64 -19.56 0.69
C VAL A 219 -15.35 -20.86 -0.06
N ASN A 220 -14.08 -21.20 -0.26
CA ASN A 220 -13.61 -22.39 -0.94
C ASN A 220 -12.49 -23.07 -0.12
N PRO A 221 -12.84 -23.96 0.83
CA PRO A 221 -11.86 -24.62 1.69
C PRO A 221 -10.80 -25.46 0.96
N GLY A 222 -11.08 -25.88 -0.28
CA GLY A 222 -10.18 -26.68 -1.11
C GLY A 222 -9.30 -25.88 -2.06
N ILE A 223 -9.33 -24.54 -2.00
CA ILE A 223 -8.57 -23.70 -2.92
C ILE A 223 -7.06 -23.76 -2.64
N ASP A 224 -6.29 -23.99 -3.69
CA ASP A 224 -4.83 -23.82 -3.64
C ASP A 224 -4.48 -22.33 -3.66
N VAL A 225 -3.45 -21.95 -2.91
CA VAL A 225 -3.03 -20.55 -2.81
C VAL A 225 -1.51 -20.45 -2.92
N VAL A 226 -1.04 -19.62 -3.86
CA VAL A 226 0.37 -19.21 -3.94
C VAL A 226 0.45 -17.73 -3.65
N VAL A 227 1.31 -17.35 -2.71
CA VAL A 227 1.40 -15.96 -2.24
C VAL A 227 2.79 -15.40 -2.46
N ARG A 228 2.85 -14.20 -3.03
CA ARG A 228 4.05 -13.38 -3.03
C ARG A 228 4.29 -12.82 -1.63
N ALA A 229 5.51 -12.97 -1.12
CA ALA A 229 5.94 -12.33 0.12
C ALA A 229 7.08 -11.34 -0.12
N GLU A 230 7.13 -10.29 0.71
CA GLU A 230 8.24 -9.35 0.78
C GLU A 230 9.03 -9.59 2.06
N GLY A 231 10.19 -10.24 1.93
CA GLY A 231 11.11 -10.51 3.03
C GLY A 231 10.71 -11.69 3.93
N LYS A 232 11.66 -12.08 4.79
CA LYS A 232 11.59 -13.31 5.61
C LYS A 232 10.45 -13.27 6.64
N THR A 233 10.16 -12.10 7.20
CA THR A 233 9.06 -11.92 8.17
C THR A 233 7.70 -12.20 7.55
N ALA A 234 7.46 -11.73 6.31
CA ALA A 234 6.22 -11.99 5.60
C ALA A 234 6.07 -13.47 5.23
N ILE A 235 7.18 -14.13 4.84
CA ILE A 235 7.19 -15.57 4.56
C ILE A 235 6.76 -16.37 5.79
N ALA A 236 7.39 -16.12 6.95
CA ALA A 236 7.05 -16.80 8.19
C ALA A 236 5.58 -16.59 8.57
N ALA A 237 5.12 -15.34 8.53
CA ALA A 237 3.74 -14.95 8.79
C ALA A 237 2.71 -15.65 7.89
N LEU A 238 3.00 -15.84 6.60
CA LEU A 238 2.09 -16.52 5.68
C LEU A 238 2.06 -18.04 5.91
N ARG A 239 3.19 -18.63 6.29
CA ARG A 239 3.26 -20.05 6.67
C ARG A 239 2.51 -20.37 7.94
N GLU A 240 2.55 -19.47 8.94
CA GLU A 240 1.78 -19.61 10.18
C GLU A 240 0.27 -19.72 9.95
N ILE A 241 -0.24 -19.07 8.90
CA ILE A 241 -1.65 -19.20 8.50
C ILE A 241 -1.88 -20.34 7.51
N GLY A 242 -0.93 -21.26 7.36
CA GLY A 242 -1.03 -22.46 6.55
C GLY A 242 -0.88 -22.26 5.05
N VAL A 243 -0.33 -21.14 4.57
CA VAL A 243 0.05 -21.00 3.15
C VAL A 243 1.34 -21.78 2.92
N ALA A 244 1.25 -22.90 2.21
CA ALA A 244 2.42 -23.74 1.91
C ALA A 244 3.33 -23.07 0.86
N GLU A 245 2.74 -22.54 -0.21
CA GLU A 245 3.45 -21.99 -1.35
C GLU A 245 3.62 -20.48 -1.23
N VAL A 246 4.80 -20.05 -0.79
CA VAL A 246 5.17 -18.65 -0.66
C VAL A 246 6.39 -18.36 -1.50
N VAL A 247 6.32 -17.34 -2.36
CA VAL A 247 7.40 -16.97 -3.29
C VAL A 247 7.91 -15.58 -2.96
N GLN A 248 9.23 -15.44 -2.84
CA GLN A 248 9.90 -14.14 -2.74
C GLN A 248 10.58 -13.79 -4.07
N PRO A 249 10.07 -12.82 -4.85
CA PRO A 249 10.61 -12.51 -6.17
C PRO A 249 12.08 -12.13 -6.18
N GLU A 250 12.55 -11.41 -5.16
CA GLU A 250 13.95 -10.97 -5.06
C GLU A 250 14.89 -12.16 -4.86
N LEU A 251 14.44 -13.18 -4.12
CA LEU A 251 15.21 -14.40 -3.91
C LEU A 251 15.29 -15.20 -5.22
N GLU A 252 14.16 -15.48 -5.87
CA GLU A 252 14.17 -16.25 -7.13
C GLU A 252 14.96 -15.55 -8.24
N ALA A 253 14.85 -14.21 -8.33
CA ALA A 253 15.66 -13.43 -9.27
C ALA A 253 17.16 -13.55 -8.96
N SER A 254 17.56 -13.45 -7.69
CA SER A 254 18.97 -13.58 -7.31
C SER A 254 19.52 -14.98 -7.58
N LEU A 255 18.74 -16.04 -7.33
CA LEU A 255 19.13 -17.42 -7.64
C LEU A 255 19.32 -17.65 -9.13
N GLU A 256 18.43 -17.10 -9.98
CA GLU A 256 18.59 -17.19 -11.42
C GLU A 256 19.82 -16.42 -11.91
N MET A 257 20.09 -15.23 -11.36
CA MET A 257 21.33 -14.48 -11.66
C MET A 257 22.57 -15.27 -11.24
N THR A 258 22.57 -15.89 -10.07
CA THR A 258 23.65 -16.77 -9.60
C THR A 258 23.84 -17.95 -10.54
N ARG A 259 22.76 -18.63 -10.94
CA ARG A 259 22.80 -19.73 -11.91
C ARG A 259 23.49 -19.29 -13.20
N GLN A 260 23.07 -18.15 -13.78
CA GLN A 260 23.67 -17.61 -15.00
C GLN A 260 25.15 -17.26 -14.82
N ALA A 261 25.52 -16.63 -13.69
CA ALA A 261 26.92 -16.31 -13.39
C ALA A 261 27.79 -17.58 -13.30
N LEU A 262 27.34 -18.61 -12.59
CA LEU A 262 28.08 -19.86 -12.42
C LEU A 262 28.25 -20.63 -13.74
N LEU A 263 27.25 -20.58 -14.63
CA LEU A 263 27.37 -21.13 -15.99
C LEU A 263 28.50 -20.43 -16.77
N HIS A 264 28.60 -19.10 -16.69
CA HIS A 264 29.68 -18.35 -17.34
C HIS A 264 31.05 -18.62 -16.71
N LEU A 265 31.08 -18.95 -15.42
CA LEU A 265 32.28 -19.42 -14.71
C LEU A 265 32.61 -20.89 -14.97
N ARG A 266 31.87 -21.56 -15.87
CA ARG A 266 32.08 -22.96 -16.29
C ARG A 266 31.97 -23.97 -15.14
N MET A 267 31.15 -23.68 -14.14
CA MET A 267 30.79 -24.65 -13.12
C MET A 267 29.88 -25.75 -13.72
N PRO A 268 30.02 -27.03 -13.33
CA PRO A 268 29.14 -28.09 -13.80
C PRO A 268 27.66 -27.81 -13.50
N ALA A 269 26.79 -28.04 -14.48
CA ALA A 269 25.35 -27.72 -14.36
C ALA A 269 24.66 -28.43 -13.18
N LEU A 270 25.09 -29.66 -12.86
CA LEU A 270 24.56 -30.42 -11.73
C LEU A 270 24.86 -29.73 -10.39
N ASP A 271 26.10 -29.24 -10.22
CA ASP A 271 26.52 -28.54 -9.00
C ASP A 271 25.73 -27.24 -8.82
N ILE A 272 25.47 -26.53 -9.92
CA ILE A 272 24.68 -25.29 -9.91
C ILE A 272 23.24 -25.59 -9.46
N VAL A 273 22.60 -26.63 -10.03
CA VAL A 273 21.24 -27.01 -9.65
C VAL A 273 21.19 -27.37 -8.16
N GLN A 274 22.09 -28.25 -7.71
CA GLN A 274 22.17 -28.67 -6.30
C GLN A 274 22.38 -27.47 -5.35
N LEU A 275 23.25 -26.53 -5.72
CA LEU A 275 23.48 -25.32 -4.94
C LEU A 275 22.22 -24.44 -4.89
N THR A 276 21.57 -24.17 -6.02
CA THR A 276 20.37 -23.33 -6.04
C THR A 276 19.22 -23.94 -5.26
N ASP A 277 19.02 -25.26 -5.34
CA ASP A 277 17.97 -25.94 -4.59
C ASP A 277 18.25 -25.93 -3.09
N ARG A 278 19.51 -26.13 -2.68
CA ARG A 278 19.92 -25.97 -1.29
C ARG A 278 19.65 -24.55 -0.77
N LEU A 279 20.00 -23.53 -1.54
CA LEU A 279 19.76 -22.13 -1.16
C LEU A 279 18.26 -21.79 -1.08
N ARG A 280 17.41 -22.38 -1.93
CA ARG A 280 15.94 -22.27 -1.79
C ARG A 280 15.49 -22.86 -0.46
N LEU A 281 15.92 -24.09 -0.16
CA LEU A 281 15.57 -24.76 1.09
C LEU A 281 16.02 -23.93 2.31
N GLU A 282 17.24 -23.42 2.32
CA GLU A 282 17.76 -22.63 3.45
C GLU A 282 17.03 -21.30 3.66
N ASN A 283 16.56 -20.65 2.58
CA ASN A 283 15.88 -19.36 2.68
C ASN A 283 14.38 -19.47 2.91
N TYR A 284 13.74 -20.54 2.43
CA TYR A 284 12.34 -20.82 2.69
C TYR A 284 12.12 -21.72 3.91
N ALA A 285 13.15 -22.37 4.48
CA ALA A 285 12.99 -23.19 5.67
C ALA A 285 12.42 -22.36 6.85
N PRO A 286 11.51 -22.95 7.65
CA PRO A 286 11.13 -22.39 8.94
C PRO A 286 12.38 -22.10 9.80
N PRO A 287 12.39 -21.04 10.63
CA PRO A 287 13.54 -20.69 11.47
C PRO A 287 14.06 -21.82 12.35
N ASP A 288 13.15 -22.71 12.76
CA ASP A 288 13.29 -23.91 13.57
C ASP A 288 13.86 -25.13 12.83
N GLN A 289 13.97 -25.07 11.50
CA GLN A 289 14.48 -26.16 10.64
C GLN A 289 15.72 -25.77 9.83
N LYS A 290 16.37 -24.64 10.15
CA LYS A 290 17.61 -24.27 9.46
C LYS A 290 18.72 -25.27 9.77
N PRO A 291 19.42 -25.81 8.76
CA PRO A 291 20.63 -26.58 9.00
C PRO A 291 21.64 -25.71 9.75
N ALA A 292 22.35 -26.31 10.72
CA ALA A 292 23.39 -25.63 11.48
C ALA A 292 24.39 -24.96 10.52
N ASN A 293 24.68 -23.67 10.76
CA ASN A 293 25.59 -22.90 9.94
C ASN A 293 27.00 -23.53 10.00
N PRO A 294 27.55 -24.07 8.89
CA PRO A 294 28.88 -24.68 8.89
C PRO A 294 30.00 -23.66 9.14
N ASN A 295 29.71 -22.37 9.01
CA ASN A 295 30.66 -21.26 9.14
C ASN A 295 30.46 -20.43 10.43
N GLN A 296 29.71 -20.94 11.42
CA GLN A 296 29.70 -20.31 12.75
C GLN A 296 30.96 -20.76 13.50
N PRO A 297 31.92 -19.87 13.79
CA PRO A 297 33.04 -20.24 14.65
C PRO A 297 32.49 -20.67 16.00
N ALA A 298 32.92 -21.84 16.48
CA ALA A 298 32.59 -22.32 17.81
C ALA A 298 32.94 -21.22 18.81
N ASP A 299 31.91 -20.67 19.45
CA ASP A 299 32.07 -19.63 20.45
C ASP A 299 32.98 -20.18 21.55
N LYS A 300 34.07 -19.48 21.81
CA LYS A 300 35.05 -19.89 22.82
C LYS A 300 34.37 -19.80 24.18
N LEU A 301 34.22 -20.95 24.84
CA LEU A 301 33.97 -21.01 26.27
C LEU A 301 35.03 -20.18 27.01
N HIS A 302 34.58 -19.16 27.73
CA HIS A 302 35.22 -18.65 28.93
C HIS A 302 34.13 -18.44 29.99
#